data_AF-A0A7S2AT82-F1
#
_entry.id   AF-A0A7S2AT82-F1
#
_cell.length_a   1.000
_cell.length_b   1.000
_cell.length_c   1.000
_cell.angle_alpha   90.00
_cell.angle_beta   90.00
_cell.angle_gamma   90.00
#
_symmetry.space_group_name_H-M   'P 1'
#
loop_
_entity.id
_entity.type
_entity.pdbx_description
1 polymer ?
#
loop_
_entity_poly.entity_id
_entity_poly.type
_entity_poly.pdbx_seq_one_letter_code
_entity_poly.pdbx_strand_id
1 'polypeptide(L)'
;VKKEMAPRPSLPLDIAVLYSTHCPACREFVSHGLEQLMQAGLPGREVNVSLLPLDAGSAMARTQLCAMRQTQLRPMTVDGPALRKGLDYIVCCDLAGTVDRATAQRCATQSGFDWAVLEKCSEGPEGREMVAAATHATSHVQEMLKGRGFLNPPGIPWVFVQGTL
;
A
#
# COMPACT_ATOMS: atom_id res chain seq x y z
N VAL A 1 -12.70 45.07 12.41
CA VAL A 1 -11.77 44.15 11.72
C VAL A 1 -12.03 42.74 12.24
N LYS A 2 -12.70 41.89 11.46
CA LYS A 2 -12.83 40.46 11.80
C LYS A 2 -11.44 39.85 11.62
N LYS A 3 -10.83 39.37 12.71
CA LYS A 3 -9.66 38.49 12.62
C LYS A 3 -10.15 37.20 11.95
N GLU A 4 -9.85 37.03 10.67
CA GLU A 4 -9.88 35.70 10.07
C GLU A 4 -8.92 34.85 10.89
N MET A 5 -9.50 33.89 11.61
CA MET A 5 -8.75 32.88 12.32
C MET A 5 -8.12 32.02 11.23
N ALA A 6 -6.81 32.17 11.03
CA ALA A 6 -6.06 31.30 10.13
C ALA A 6 -6.45 29.84 10.45
N PRO A 7 -6.81 29.02 9.43
CA PRO A 7 -7.18 27.63 9.68
C PRO A 7 -6.03 26.97 10.44
N ARG A 8 -6.35 26.29 11.55
CA ARG A 8 -5.36 25.48 12.26
C ARG A 8 -4.76 24.51 11.23
N PRO A 9 -3.44 24.31 11.21
CA PRO A 9 -2.88 23.24 10.40
C PRO A 9 -3.52 21.93 10.87
N SER A 10 -4.40 21.36 10.05
CA SER A 10 -4.91 20.02 10.28
C SER A 10 -3.73 19.07 10.17
N LEU A 11 -3.60 18.16 11.13
CA LEU A 11 -2.68 17.03 10.97
C LEU A 11 -2.98 16.35 9.63
N PRO A 12 -1.96 15.89 8.88
CA PRO A 12 -2.20 15.16 7.64
C PRO A 12 -3.17 14.00 7.86
N LEU A 13 -4.11 13.83 6.93
CA LEU A 13 -5.04 12.71 6.82
C LEU A 13 -4.26 11.43 6.50
N ASP A 14 -4.20 10.49 7.43
CA ASP A 14 -3.58 9.20 7.17
C ASP A 14 -4.63 8.22 6.63
N ILE A 15 -4.34 7.63 5.47
CA ILE A 15 -5.10 6.55 4.84
C ILE A 15 -4.22 5.30 4.83
N ALA A 16 -4.61 4.25 5.54
CA ALA A 16 -3.90 2.97 5.52
C ALA A 16 -4.74 1.91 4.80
N VAL A 17 -4.17 1.29 3.78
CA VAL A 17 -4.82 0.25 2.98
C VAL A 17 -4.15 -1.09 3.25
N LEU A 18 -4.86 -2.00 3.90
CA LEU A 18 -4.45 -3.38 4.07
C LEU A 18 -5.19 -4.26 3.07
N TYR A 19 -4.45 -4.97 2.23
CA TYR A 19 -4.98 -5.66 1.06
C TYR A 19 -4.38 -7.07 0.93
N SER A 20 -4.89 -7.90 0.03
CA SER A 20 -4.24 -9.16 -0.36
C SER A 20 -4.14 -9.24 -1.87
N THR A 21 -3.03 -9.76 -2.37
CA THR A 21 -2.80 -10.00 -3.80
C THR A 21 -3.74 -11.04 -4.41
N HIS A 22 -4.35 -11.89 -3.58
CA HIS A 22 -5.29 -12.94 -3.99
C HIS A 22 -6.76 -12.52 -3.85
N CYS A 23 -7.03 -11.31 -3.39
CA CYS A 23 -8.37 -10.82 -3.09
C CYS A 23 -8.90 -9.97 -4.26
N PRO A 24 -9.94 -10.40 -5.01
CA PRO A 24 -10.45 -9.64 -6.14
C PRO A 24 -10.92 -8.23 -5.79
N ALA A 25 -11.68 -8.08 -4.69
CA ALA A 25 -12.12 -6.77 -4.22
C ALA A 25 -10.97 -5.83 -3.84
N CYS A 26 -9.86 -6.41 -3.37
CA CYS A 26 -8.66 -5.67 -3.02
C CYS A 26 -7.94 -5.14 -4.26
N ARG A 27 -7.82 -5.97 -5.30
CA ARG A 27 -7.26 -5.55 -6.60
C ARG A 27 -8.11 -4.43 -7.20
N GLU A 28 -9.42 -4.62 -7.28
CA GLU A 28 -10.35 -3.59 -7.79
C GLU A 28 -10.23 -2.27 -7.01
N PHE A 29 -10.16 -2.34 -5.68
CA PHE A 29 -9.99 -1.14 -4.87
C PHE A 29 -8.65 -0.46 -5.14
N VAL A 30 -7.54 -1.20 -5.22
CA VAL A 30 -6.22 -0.60 -5.45
C VAL A 30 -6.11 -0.02 -6.86
N SER A 31 -6.54 -0.77 -7.88
CA SER A 31 -6.43 -0.38 -9.30
C SER A 31 -7.46 0.65 -9.76
N HIS A 32 -8.62 0.74 -9.11
CA HIS A 32 -9.66 1.68 -9.54
C HIS A 32 -10.06 2.68 -8.47
N GLY A 33 -10.02 2.32 -7.19
CA GLY A 33 -10.34 3.24 -6.10
C GLY A 33 -9.16 4.12 -5.72
N LEU A 34 -8.09 3.51 -5.22
CA LEU A 34 -6.93 4.21 -4.70
C LEU A 34 -6.15 4.94 -5.81
N GLU A 35 -5.98 4.31 -6.97
CA GLU A 35 -5.35 4.98 -8.11
C GLU A 35 -6.11 6.25 -8.51
N GLN A 36 -7.43 6.18 -8.67
CA GLN A 36 -8.24 7.36 -9.00
C GLN A 36 -8.19 8.42 -7.91
N LEU A 37 -8.20 8.01 -6.64
CA LEU A 37 -8.04 8.94 -5.52
C LEU A 37 -6.71 9.69 -5.61
N MET A 38 -5.62 9.02 -5.99
CA MET A 38 -4.32 9.65 -6.17
C MET A 38 -4.24 10.52 -7.43
N GLN A 39 -4.94 10.15 -8.51
CA GLN A 39 -5.03 10.93 -9.74
C GLN A 39 -5.92 12.19 -9.59
N ALA A 40 -6.90 12.16 -8.68
CA ALA A 40 -7.80 13.27 -8.40
C ALA A 40 -7.10 14.51 -7.80
N GLY A 41 -5.80 14.41 -7.47
CA GLY A 41 -5.00 15.55 -7.02
C GLY A 41 -5.27 15.90 -5.55
N LEU A 42 -5.34 14.89 -4.68
CA LEU A 42 -5.38 15.11 -3.23
C LEU A 42 -4.26 16.06 -2.77
N PRO A 43 -4.52 16.90 -1.76
CA PRO A 43 -3.54 17.86 -1.28
C PRO A 43 -2.31 17.13 -0.73
N GLY A 44 -1.20 17.20 -1.48
CA GLY A 44 0.01 16.39 -1.27
C GLY A 44 0.55 16.41 0.16
N ARG A 45 0.53 17.58 0.82
CA ARG A 45 1.05 17.75 2.19
C ARG A 45 0.05 17.41 3.29
N GLU A 46 -1.20 17.18 2.93
CA GLU A 46 -2.30 17.01 3.87
C GLU A 46 -2.85 15.59 3.85
N VAL A 47 -2.37 14.70 2.97
CA VAL A 47 -2.78 13.30 2.93
C VAL A 47 -1.56 12.41 2.83
N ASN A 48 -1.48 11.42 3.73
CA ASN A 48 -0.53 10.33 3.65
C ASN A 48 -1.26 9.03 3.33
N VAL A 49 -0.62 8.16 2.55
CA VAL A 49 -1.11 6.81 2.24
C VAL A 49 -0.05 5.78 2.62
N SER A 50 -0.49 4.67 3.19
CA SER A 50 0.30 3.44 3.33
C SER A 50 -0.43 2.26 2.70
N LEU A 51 0.34 1.34 2.09
CA LEU A 51 -0.17 0.10 1.52
C LEU A 51 0.57 -1.08 2.14
N LEU A 52 -0.17 -2.04 2.71
CA LEU A 52 0.39 -3.20 3.39
C LEU A 52 -0.33 -4.49 2.95
N PRO A 53 0.36 -5.45 2.31
CA PRO A 53 -0.22 -6.73 1.96
C PRO A 53 -0.34 -7.64 3.19
N LEU A 54 -1.54 -8.20 3.41
CA LEU A 54 -1.85 -9.20 4.44
C LEU A 54 -1.22 -10.55 4.13
N ASP A 55 -1.02 -10.85 2.85
CA ASP A 55 -0.38 -12.05 2.33
C ASP A 55 1.09 -11.80 1.98
N ALA A 56 1.79 -11.03 2.82
CA ALA A 56 3.18 -10.60 2.64
C ALA A 56 4.14 -11.73 2.25
N GLY A 57 3.90 -12.96 2.70
CA GLY A 57 4.73 -14.13 2.35
C GLY A 57 4.60 -14.63 0.91
N SER A 58 3.57 -14.22 0.17
CA SER A 58 3.38 -14.63 -1.22
C SER A 58 4.44 -13.99 -2.15
N ALA A 59 4.73 -14.65 -3.28
CA ALA A 59 5.76 -14.18 -4.20
C ALA A 59 5.47 -12.76 -4.71
N MET A 60 4.21 -12.46 -5.04
CA MET A 60 3.79 -11.15 -5.52
C MET A 60 3.76 -10.09 -4.42
N ALA A 61 3.24 -10.42 -3.23
CA ALA A 61 3.27 -9.45 -2.14
C ALA A 61 4.71 -9.06 -1.78
N ARG A 62 5.67 -9.99 -1.85
CA ARG A 62 7.10 -9.68 -1.67
C ARG A 62 7.65 -8.73 -2.73
N THR A 63 7.34 -8.93 -4.01
CA THR A 63 7.80 -8.02 -5.06
C THR A 63 7.15 -6.64 -4.91
N GLN A 64 5.88 -6.57 -4.52
CA GLN A 64 5.19 -5.32 -4.21
C GLN A 64 5.80 -4.59 -2.99
N LEU A 65 6.13 -5.30 -1.91
CA LEU A 65 6.87 -4.75 -0.78
C LEU A 65 8.22 -4.18 -1.22
N CYS A 66 8.98 -4.90 -2.04
CA CYS A 66 10.25 -4.44 -2.59
C CYS A 66 10.10 -3.22 -3.51
N ALA A 67 9.03 -3.13 -4.31
CA ALA A 67 8.72 -1.91 -5.08
C ALA A 67 8.44 -0.71 -4.16
N MET A 68 7.84 -0.97 -2.99
CA MET A 68 7.52 0.01 -1.96
C MET A 68 8.66 0.25 -0.94
N ARG A 69 9.85 -0.34 -1.10
CA ARG A 69 10.92 -0.31 -0.07
C ARG A 69 11.34 1.09 0.38
N GLN A 70 11.27 2.08 -0.50
CA GLN A 70 11.63 3.47 -0.18
C GLN A 70 10.65 4.12 0.80
N THR A 71 9.44 3.56 0.94
CA THR A 71 8.45 3.99 1.95
C THR A 71 8.78 3.45 3.34
N GLN A 72 9.64 2.43 3.44
CA GLN A 72 9.96 1.74 4.70
C GLN A 72 8.71 1.28 5.48
N LEU A 73 7.63 0.92 4.77
CA LEU A 73 6.33 0.55 5.36
C LEU A 73 5.68 1.66 6.20
N ARG A 74 6.03 2.91 5.94
CA ARG A 74 5.46 4.09 6.62
C ARG A 74 4.48 4.82 5.70
N PRO A 75 3.50 5.55 6.26
CA PRO A 75 2.69 6.49 5.49
C PRO A 75 3.57 7.50 4.76
N MET A 76 3.27 7.72 3.48
CA MET A 76 3.97 8.67 2.60
C MET A 76 2.97 9.66 2.04
N THR A 77 3.41 10.89 1.78
CA THR A 77 2.55 11.89 1.12
C THR A 77 2.05 11.36 -0.24
N VAL A 78 0.79 11.65 -0.59
CA VAL A 78 0.15 11.18 -1.84
C VAL A 78 0.84 11.67 -3.12
N ASP A 79 1.63 12.74 -3.04
CA ASP A 79 2.48 13.25 -4.12
C ASP A 79 3.91 12.70 -4.09
N GLY A 80 4.25 11.88 -3.09
CA GLY A 80 5.57 11.30 -2.90
C GLY A 80 5.97 10.39 -4.06
N PRO A 81 7.14 10.60 -4.70
CA PRO A 81 7.53 9.83 -5.89
C PRO A 81 7.71 8.34 -5.62
N ALA A 82 8.19 7.98 -4.42
CA ALA A 82 8.33 6.58 -4.01
C ALA A 82 6.98 5.86 -3.91
N LEU A 83 5.98 6.50 -3.31
CA LEU A 83 4.63 5.96 -3.20
C LEU A 83 3.99 5.83 -4.58
N ARG A 84 4.05 6.88 -5.42
CA ARG A 84 3.47 6.83 -6.77
C ARG A 84 4.07 5.71 -7.61
N LYS A 85 5.39 5.67 -7.70
CA LYS A 85 6.09 4.66 -8.50
C LYS A 85 5.78 3.24 -8.01
N GLY A 86 5.74 3.03 -6.70
CA GLY A 86 5.39 1.73 -6.13
C GLY A 86 3.92 1.36 -6.34
N LEU A 87 3.00 2.32 -6.28
CA LEU A 87 1.60 2.09 -6.62
C LEU A 87 1.42 1.75 -8.10
N ASP A 88 2.08 2.46 -9.02
CA ASP A 88 2.03 2.16 -10.46
C ASP A 88 2.42 0.70 -10.74
N TYR A 89 3.43 0.19 -10.02
CA TYR A 89 3.83 -1.21 -10.09
C TYR A 89 2.74 -2.16 -9.59
N ILE A 90 2.14 -1.86 -8.44
CA ILE A 90 1.07 -2.68 -7.85
C ILE A 90 -0.14 -2.72 -8.78
N VAL A 91 -0.61 -1.56 -9.25
CA VAL A 91 -1.74 -1.42 -10.16
C VAL A 91 -1.51 -2.19 -11.46
N CYS A 92 -0.31 -2.08 -12.05
CA CYS A 92 0.01 -2.85 -13.25
C CYS A 92 -0.11 -4.37 -13.02
N CYS A 93 0.40 -4.87 -11.89
CA CYS A 93 0.33 -6.28 -11.53
C CYS A 93 -1.11 -6.74 -11.28
N ASP A 94 -1.91 -5.91 -10.60
CA ASP A 94 -3.30 -6.22 -10.28
C ASP A 94 -4.17 -6.29 -11.55
N LEU A 95 -4.00 -5.33 -12.46
CA LEU A 95 -4.72 -5.26 -13.73
C LEU A 95 -4.33 -6.38 -14.71
N ALA A 96 -3.14 -6.96 -14.56
CA ALA A 96 -2.72 -8.09 -15.38
C ALA A 96 -3.54 -9.37 -15.12
N GLY A 97 -4.17 -9.48 -13.94
CA GLY A 97 -5.01 -10.61 -13.56
C GLY A 97 -4.26 -11.91 -13.26
N THR A 98 -2.96 -12.03 -13.60
CA THR A 98 -2.09 -13.17 -13.27
C THR A 98 -0.99 -12.80 -12.29
N VAL A 99 -0.67 -13.74 -11.41
CA VAL A 99 0.33 -13.58 -10.34
C VAL A 99 1.56 -14.41 -10.69
N ASP A 100 2.31 -13.97 -11.71
CA ASP A 100 3.48 -14.68 -12.21
C ASP A 100 4.71 -13.78 -12.39
N ARG A 101 5.88 -14.41 -12.56
CA ARG A 101 7.17 -13.74 -12.72
C ARG A 101 7.21 -12.85 -13.97
N ALA A 102 6.62 -13.28 -15.07
CA ALA A 102 6.64 -12.53 -16.34
C ALA A 102 5.86 -11.22 -16.22
N THR A 103 4.71 -11.27 -15.54
CA THR A 103 3.90 -10.10 -15.20
C THR A 103 4.64 -9.16 -14.27
N ALA A 104 5.23 -9.69 -13.20
CA ALA A 104 6.03 -8.90 -12.27
C ALA A 104 7.20 -8.19 -12.98
N GLN A 105 7.89 -8.87 -13.91
CA GLN A 105 8.96 -8.29 -14.73
C GLN A 105 8.45 -7.18 -15.65
N ARG A 106 7.38 -7.45 -16.40
CA ARG A 106 6.76 -6.45 -17.31
C ARG A 106 6.34 -5.20 -16.55
N CYS A 107 5.68 -5.37 -15.40
CA CYS A 107 5.21 -4.25 -14.58
C CYS A 107 6.36 -3.48 -13.92
N ALA A 108 7.45 -4.16 -13.55
CA ALA A 108 8.67 -3.49 -13.11
C ALA A 108 9.17 -2.53 -14.21
N THR A 109 9.31 -3.00 -15.44
CA THR A 109 9.75 -2.18 -16.57
C THR A 109 8.81 -1.01 -16.83
N GLN A 110 7.49 -1.24 -16.88
CA GLN A 110 6.49 -0.19 -17.14
C GLN A 110 6.51 0.91 -16.07
N SER A 111 6.74 0.54 -14.81
CA SER A 111 6.78 1.46 -13.68
C SER A 111 8.19 2.02 -13.42
N GLY A 112 9.14 1.77 -14.33
CA GLY A 112 10.50 2.30 -14.26
C GLY A 112 11.40 1.67 -13.19
N PHE A 113 11.09 0.47 -12.72
CA PHE A 113 11.97 -0.34 -11.88
C PHE A 113 12.91 -1.21 -12.71
N ASP A 114 14.11 -1.43 -12.17
CA ASP A 114 14.99 -2.51 -12.63
C ASP A 114 14.49 -3.83 -12.06
N TRP A 115 14.12 -4.76 -12.94
CA TRP A 115 13.63 -6.08 -12.54
C TRP A 115 14.67 -6.88 -11.76
N ALA A 116 15.94 -6.86 -12.17
CA ALA A 116 16.99 -7.62 -11.50
C ALA A 116 17.18 -7.13 -10.04
N VAL A 117 17.01 -5.83 -9.82
CA VAL A 117 17.05 -5.24 -8.47
C VAL A 117 15.84 -5.66 -7.64
N LEU A 118 14.63 -5.62 -8.20
CA LEU A 118 13.41 -6.03 -7.49
C LEU A 118 13.40 -7.53 -7.18
N GLU A 119 13.80 -8.35 -8.14
CA GLU A 119 13.91 -9.81 -7.99
C GLU A 119 14.90 -10.16 -6.88
N LYS A 120 16.10 -9.55 -6.91
CA LYS A 120 17.10 -9.73 -5.86
C LYS A 120 16.57 -9.31 -4.48
N CYS A 121 15.82 -8.22 -4.39
CA CYS A 121 15.18 -7.82 -3.14
C CYS A 121 14.16 -8.88 -2.68
N SER A 122 13.25 -9.28 -3.57
CA SER A 122 12.13 -10.18 -3.26
C SER A 122 12.59 -11.58 -2.81
N GLU A 123 13.64 -12.10 -3.44
CA GLU A 123 14.21 -13.43 -3.14
C GLU A 123 15.28 -13.37 -2.02
N GLY A 124 15.77 -12.17 -1.72
CA GLY A 124 16.88 -11.92 -0.81
C GLY A 124 16.52 -11.74 0.66
N PRO A 125 17.52 -11.48 1.52
CA PRO A 125 17.31 -11.15 2.93
C PRO A 125 16.44 -9.90 3.13
N GLU A 126 16.62 -8.87 2.30
CA GLU A 126 15.86 -7.62 2.34
C GLU A 126 14.34 -7.89 2.23
N GLY A 127 13.92 -8.66 1.22
CA GLY A 127 12.53 -9.05 1.06
C GLY A 127 11.99 -9.85 2.25
N ARG A 128 12.79 -10.78 2.79
CA ARG A 128 12.38 -11.55 4.00
C ARG A 128 12.19 -10.67 5.22
N GLU A 129 13.05 -9.68 5.44
CA GLU A 129 12.91 -8.70 6.52
C GLU A 129 11.65 -7.85 6.32
N MET A 130 11.37 -7.40 5.09
CA MET A 130 10.14 -6.67 4.78
C MET A 130 8.89 -7.51 5.01
N VAL A 131 8.91 -8.81 4.69
CA VAL A 131 7.81 -9.73 5.00
C VAL A 131 7.59 -9.83 6.50
N ALA A 132 8.65 -10.01 7.28
CA ALA A 132 8.53 -10.08 8.73
C ALA A 132 7.94 -8.78 9.31
N ALA A 133 8.42 -7.63 8.85
CA ALA A 133 7.91 -6.33 9.28
C ALA A 133 6.45 -6.10 8.87
N ALA A 134 6.08 -6.41 7.63
CA ALA A 134 4.70 -6.31 7.15
C ALA A 134 3.77 -7.26 7.92
N THR A 135 4.20 -8.50 8.16
CA THR A 135 3.42 -9.50 8.92
C THR A 135 3.19 -9.05 10.36
N HIS A 136 4.22 -8.48 10.99
CA HIS A 136 4.10 -7.92 12.34
C HIS A 136 3.12 -6.73 12.36
N ALA A 137 3.23 -5.81 11.40
CA ALA A 137 2.34 -4.66 11.29
C ALA A 137 0.87 -5.07 11.07
N THR A 138 0.62 -6.04 10.19
CA THR A 138 -0.75 -6.51 9.90
C THR A 138 -1.35 -7.34 11.03
N SER A 139 -0.54 -8.12 11.76
CA SER A 139 -0.99 -8.86 12.95
C SER A 139 -1.51 -7.91 14.04
N HIS A 140 -0.86 -6.76 14.24
CA HIS A 140 -1.34 -5.75 15.18
C HIS A 140 -2.74 -5.22 14.80
N VAL A 141 -3.00 -5.03 13.51
CA VAL A 141 -4.31 -4.60 13.02
C VAL A 141 -5.38 -5.66 13.28
N GLN A 142 -5.06 -6.94 13.05
CA GLN A 142 -5.98 -8.04 13.35
C GLN A 142 -6.36 -8.08 14.83
N GLU A 143 -5.39 -7.92 15.73
CA GLU A 143 -5.67 -7.85 17.18
C GLU A 143 -6.52 -6.63 17.57
N MET A 144 -6.25 -5.48 16.96
CA MET A 144 -7.08 -4.28 17.16
C MET A 144 -8.53 -4.49 16.69
N LEU A 145 -8.75 -5.18 15.56
CA LEU A 145 -10.10 -5.51 15.09
C LEU A 145 -10.82 -6.46 16.06
N LYS A 146 -10.13 -7.49 16.57
CA LYS A 146 -10.68 -8.35 17.64
C LYS A 146 -11.07 -7.54 18.87
N GLY A 147 -10.21 -6.62 19.31
CA GLY A 147 -10.49 -5.71 20.43
C GLY A 147 -11.70 -4.79 20.21
N ARG A 148 -12.05 -4.51 18.95
CA ARG A 148 -13.27 -3.76 18.57
C ARG A 148 -14.52 -4.64 18.42
N GLY A 149 -14.45 -5.92 18.78
CA GLY A 149 -15.59 -6.84 18.79
C GLY A 149 -15.80 -7.63 17.49
N PHE A 150 -14.87 -7.55 16.54
CA PHE A 150 -14.92 -8.39 15.34
C PHE A 150 -14.50 -9.83 15.70
N LEU A 151 -15.48 -10.72 15.89
CA LEU A 151 -15.25 -12.15 16.12
C LEU A 151 -14.66 -12.84 14.88
N ASN A 152 -15.09 -12.39 13.69
CA ASN A 152 -14.46 -12.67 12.42
C ASN A 152 -14.01 -11.33 11.83
N PRO A 153 -12.79 -11.23 11.28
CA PRO A 153 -12.37 -10.00 10.62
C PRO A 153 -13.35 -9.64 9.49
N PRO A 154 -13.63 -8.33 9.28
CA PRO A 154 -14.46 -7.91 8.15
C PRO A 154 -13.79 -8.27 6.82
N GLY A 155 -14.57 -8.28 5.74
CA GLY A 155 -14.04 -8.47 4.39
C GLY A 155 -12.95 -7.44 4.06
N ILE A 156 -11.95 -7.87 3.28
CA ILE A 156 -10.84 -7.03 2.84
C ILE A 156 -11.13 -6.45 1.43
N PRO A 157 -10.55 -5.30 1.05
CA PRO A 157 -9.47 -4.56 1.74
C PRO A 157 -9.97 -3.82 2.99
N TRP A 158 -9.08 -3.66 3.98
CA TRP A 158 -9.33 -2.79 5.12
C TRP A 158 -8.72 -1.42 4.84
N VAL A 159 -9.56 -0.40 4.85
CA VAL A 159 -9.16 0.98 4.57
C VAL A 159 -9.39 1.78 5.83
N PHE A 160 -8.32 2.21 6.48
CA PHE A 160 -8.40 3.04 7.67
C PHE A 160 -8.20 4.50 7.28
N VAL A 161 -9.08 5.37 7.76
CA VAL A 161 -8.94 6.83 7.68
C VAL A 161 -8.76 7.36 9.10
N GLN A 162 -7.59 7.95 9.40
CA GLN A 162 -7.24 8.39 10.76
C GLN A 162 -7.40 7.26 11.81
N GLY A 163 -7.00 6.03 11.46
CA GLY A 163 -7.09 4.85 12.35
C GLY A 163 -8.51 4.31 12.59
N THR A 164 -9.51 4.87 11.91
CA THR A 164 -10.89 4.37 11.92
C THR A 164 -11.10 3.50 10.69
N LEU A 165 -11.57 2.26 10.89
CA LEU A 165 -11.93 1.35 9.80
C LEU A 165 -13.25 1.80 9.17
#